data_AF-A0A2N7TLX6-F1
#
_entry.id   AF-A0A2N7TLX6-F1
#
_cell.length_a   1.000
_cell.length_b   1.000
_cell.length_c   1.000
_cell.angle_alpha   90.00
_cell.angle_beta   90.00
_cell.angle_gamma   90.00
#
_symmetry.space_group_name_H-M   'P 1'
#
loop_
_entity.id
_entity.type
_entity.pdbx_description
1 polymer ?
#
loop_
_entity_poly.entity_id
_entity_poly.type
_entity_poly.pdbx_seq_one_letter_code
_entity_poly.pdbx_strand_id
1 'polypeptide(L)'
;MSRTDLSTSADSRALARQPQRETPAWLRGLYAGFCLYLFLAALNVLGAGLGGFGKASDVLTQLFAYGENPFVALLAGVLVTMVVQSSSFTSALIVTLVASGEMTLGTAVFAIMGANIGTAVTGVIVALANMRIRRNFRRSFTAALLHDFFNILTVALVFPLEWLSGLFHASGHGIFTRLAGWLADLIGLEEVAQPNSPIKVITAPVVDAADWLGGALMPGAAAQGLLVAGIGLLLMFVALVFMVQNLRGALLRHMDGLFRTYFFRTDLRAYGVGLVSTVLVQSSTITSSLMVPLAGAGVVRIRRVLPFMMGANLGTTITSVLAATANPVAAAMTVALFHVIFNLTGTAIWYPLRRIPLRVATWYGRLAGKQTRYAFLFLLGVFLVIPLVGIAATELFISLR
;
A
#
# COMPACT_ATOMS: atom_id res chain seq x y z
N MET A 1 -61.57 -21.99 23.33
CA MET A 1 -60.91 -23.32 23.46
C MET A 1 -61.12 -24.01 22.12
N SER A 2 -60.16 -24.51 21.33
CA SER A 2 -58.78 -24.99 21.52
C SER A 2 -57.88 -24.42 20.38
N ARG A 3 -56.61 -24.01 20.59
CA ARG A 3 -55.37 -24.82 20.63
C ARG A 3 -55.32 -25.90 19.53
N THR A 4 -54.53 -25.69 18.46
CA THR A 4 -53.13 -26.16 18.21
C THR A 4 -53.17 -27.20 17.07
N ASP A 5 -52.24 -27.36 16.13
CA ASP A 5 -50.98 -26.68 15.83
C ASP A 5 -50.39 -27.29 14.53
N LEU A 6 -49.53 -26.51 13.87
CA LEU A 6 -48.22 -26.92 13.32
C LEU A 6 -48.14 -28.10 12.34
N SER A 7 -48.15 -27.81 11.04
CA SER A 7 -47.46 -28.68 10.06
C SER A 7 -46.60 -27.94 9.02
N THR A 8 -46.48 -26.61 9.08
CA THR A 8 -45.64 -25.83 8.13
C THR A 8 -44.25 -25.47 8.66
N SER A 9 -43.76 -26.13 9.72
CA SER A 9 -42.46 -25.82 10.35
C SER A 9 -41.35 -26.83 10.07
N ALA A 10 -41.59 -27.87 9.26
CA ALA A 10 -40.58 -28.89 8.96
C ALA A 10 -39.64 -28.49 7.79
N ASP A 11 -40.18 -27.97 6.69
CA ASP A 11 -39.36 -27.61 5.50
C ASP A 11 -38.63 -26.27 5.64
N SER A 12 -39.07 -25.40 6.55
CA SER A 12 -38.41 -24.10 6.81
C SER A 12 -37.19 -24.22 7.73
N ARG A 13 -36.85 -25.42 8.22
CA ARG A 13 -35.66 -25.69 9.06
C ARG A 13 -34.51 -26.37 8.32
N ALA A 14 -34.68 -26.71 7.03
CA ALA A 14 -33.64 -27.36 6.22
C ALA A 14 -32.60 -26.38 5.62
N LEU A 15 -32.76 -25.07 5.80
CA LEU A 15 -31.72 -24.05 5.53
C LEU A 15 -30.98 -23.63 6.80
N ALA A 16 -30.88 -24.53 7.78
CA ALA A 16 -29.89 -24.42 8.84
C ALA A 16 -28.51 -24.36 8.18
N ARG A 17 -27.93 -23.15 8.18
CA ARG A 17 -26.57 -22.87 7.71
C ARG A 17 -25.66 -24.02 8.10
N GLN A 18 -25.16 -24.77 7.12
CA GLN A 18 -24.12 -25.75 7.39
C GLN A 18 -23.02 -25.03 8.19
N PRO A 19 -22.60 -25.56 9.35
CA PRO A 19 -21.47 -24.99 10.05
C PRO A 19 -20.27 -25.13 9.11
N GLN A 20 -19.86 -24.02 8.48
CA GLN A 20 -18.63 -23.99 7.69
C GLN A 20 -17.53 -24.50 8.62
N ARG A 21 -16.93 -25.65 8.29
CA ARG A 21 -15.80 -26.21 9.03
C ARG A 21 -14.76 -25.11 9.20
N GLU A 22 -14.62 -24.61 10.42
CA GLU A 22 -13.72 -23.51 10.67
C GLU A 22 -12.28 -24.04 10.69
N THR A 23 -11.44 -23.50 9.82
CA THR A 23 -9.99 -23.73 9.92
C THR A 23 -9.52 -23.27 11.31
N PRO A 24 -8.84 -24.12 12.09
CA PRO A 24 -8.34 -23.74 13.41
C PRO A 24 -7.46 -22.48 13.37
N ALA A 25 -7.44 -21.69 14.45
CA ALA A 25 -6.68 -20.44 14.51
C ALA A 25 -5.16 -20.67 14.32
N TRP A 26 -4.63 -21.77 14.88
CA TRP A 26 -3.22 -22.14 14.73
C TRP A 26 -2.86 -22.47 13.28
N LEU A 27 -3.77 -23.14 12.54
CA LEU A 27 -3.56 -23.47 11.13
C LEU A 27 -3.53 -22.20 10.25
N ARG A 28 -4.39 -21.22 10.57
CA ARG A 28 -4.37 -19.89 9.95
C ARG A 28 -3.09 -19.12 10.28
N GLY A 29 -2.57 -19.26 11.50
CA GLY A 29 -1.28 -18.70 11.93
C GLY A 29 -0.10 -19.31 11.16
N LEU A 30 -0.06 -20.63 11.01
CA LEU A 30 0.94 -21.32 10.19
C LEU A 30 0.87 -20.88 8.73
N TYR A 31 -0.33 -20.79 8.16
CA TYR A 31 -0.51 -20.30 6.80
C TYR A 31 -0.06 -18.83 6.65
N ALA A 32 -0.34 -17.98 7.64
CA ALA A 32 0.15 -16.60 7.65
C ALA A 32 1.69 -16.54 7.70
N GLY A 33 2.32 -17.35 8.54
CA GLY A 33 3.78 -17.49 8.60
C GLY A 33 4.38 -17.97 7.28
N PHE A 34 3.73 -18.94 6.62
CA PHE A 34 4.13 -19.39 5.29
C PHE A 34 3.99 -18.30 4.22
N CYS A 35 2.89 -17.52 4.22
CA CYS A 35 2.73 -16.40 3.30
C CYS A 35 3.78 -15.31 3.55
N LEU A 36 4.11 -15.02 4.81
CA LEU A 36 5.18 -14.10 5.17
C LEU A 36 6.53 -14.62 4.67
N TYR A 37 6.83 -15.91 4.86
CA TYR A 37 8.03 -16.54 4.32
C TYR A 37 8.10 -16.41 2.79
N LEU A 38 7.03 -16.75 2.06
CA LEU A 38 6.98 -16.61 0.61
C LEU A 38 7.18 -15.15 0.16
N PHE A 39 6.60 -14.20 0.90
CA PHE A 39 6.78 -12.79 0.61
C PHE A 39 8.24 -12.36 0.78
N LEU A 40 8.87 -12.72 1.91
CA LEU A 40 10.29 -12.42 2.16
C LEU A 40 11.20 -13.08 1.12
N ALA A 41 10.91 -14.34 0.75
CA ALA A 41 11.64 -15.05 -0.29
C ALA A 41 11.51 -14.37 -1.66
N ALA A 42 10.31 -13.95 -2.02
CA ALA A 42 10.05 -13.24 -3.26
C ALA A 42 10.79 -11.90 -3.35
N LEU A 43 10.91 -11.15 -2.25
CA LEU A 43 11.71 -9.92 -2.19
C LEU A 43 13.20 -10.21 -2.49
N ASN A 44 13.73 -11.31 -1.97
CA ASN A 44 15.13 -11.69 -2.17
C ASN A 44 15.39 -12.20 -3.60
N VAL A 45 14.45 -12.97 -4.17
CA VAL A 45 14.50 -13.37 -5.59
C VAL A 45 14.48 -12.14 -6.49
N LEU A 46 13.57 -11.20 -6.23
CA LEU A 46 13.45 -9.96 -6.99
C LEU A 46 14.74 -9.13 -6.90
N GLY A 47 15.29 -8.96 -5.70
CA GLY A 47 16.56 -8.25 -5.50
C GLY A 47 17.75 -8.92 -6.22
N ALA A 48 17.83 -10.26 -6.20
CA ALA A 48 18.87 -11.01 -6.91
C ALA A 48 18.76 -10.83 -8.44
N GLY A 49 17.56 -10.96 -9.00
CA GLY A 49 17.33 -10.78 -10.44
C GLY A 49 17.64 -9.36 -10.91
N LEU A 50 17.18 -8.34 -10.17
CA LEU A 50 17.46 -6.95 -10.50
C LEU A 50 18.95 -6.62 -10.41
N GLY A 51 19.64 -7.08 -9.36
CA GLY A 51 21.10 -6.92 -9.25
C GLY A 51 21.89 -7.63 -10.35
N GLY A 52 21.38 -8.76 -10.85
CA GLY A 52 21.95 -9.45 -12.02
C GLY A 52 21.74 -8.67 -13.32
N PHE A 53 20.56 -8.09 -13.51
CA PHE A 53 20.23 -7.27 -14.68
C PHE A 53 20.98 -5.91 -14.69
N GLY A 54 21.09 -5.25 -13.53
CA GLY A 54 21.81 -3.98 -13.35
C GLY A 54 23.29 -4.07 -13.69
N LYS A 55 23.95 -5.16 -13.31
CA LYS A 55 25.36 -5.40 -13.68
C LYS A 55 25.58 -5.68 -15.16
N ALA A 56 24.54 -6.03 -15.91
CA ALA A 56 24.63 -6.52 -17.28
C ALA A 56 24.02 -5.57 -18.34
N SER A 57 23.47 -4.40 -17.95
CA SER A 57 22.81 -3.49 -18.90
C SER A 57 23.07 -1.99 -18.64
N ASP A 58 23.56 -1.29 -19.67
CA ASP A 58 23.70 0.18 -19.69
C ASP A 58 22.35 0.92 -19.75
N VAL A 59 21.27 0.19 -20.08
CA VAL A 59 19.89 0.70 -20.16
C VAL A 59 19.40 1.19 -18.80
N LEU A 60 19.78 0.50 -17.72
CA LEU A 60 19.44 0.95 -16.37
C LEU A 60 20.15 2.24 -16.00
N THR A 61 21.41 2.40 -16.41
CA THR A 61 22.16 3.65 -16.19
C THR A 61 21.49 4.84 -16.86
N GLN A 62 20.93 4.66 -18.06
CA GLN A 62 20.15 5.71 -18.75
C GLN A 62 18.78 5.94 -18.09
N LEU A 63 18.05 4.88 -17.71
CA LEU A 63 16.75 5.02 -17.00
C LEU A 63 16.90 5.68 -15.62
N PHE A 64 18.01 5.45 -14.92
CA PHE A 64 18.31 6.06 -13.62
C PHE A 64 18.78 7.51 -13.73
N ALA A 65 19.47 7.91 -14.81
CA ALA A 65 19.78 9.32 -15.08
C ALA A 65 18.51 10.19 -15.21
N TYR A 66 17.39 9.61 -15.69
CA TYR A 66 16.08 10.27 -15.71
C TYR A 66 15.32 10.12 -14.37
N GLY A 67 15.59 9.06 -13.61
CA GLY A 67 14.96 8.71 -12.33
C GLY A 67 15.40 9.57 -11.14
N GLU A 68 16.36 10.48 -11.28
CA GLU A 68 16.80 11.36 -10.18
C GLU A 68 15.83 12.53 -9.92
N ASN A 69 14.87 12.80 -10.82
CA ASN A 69 13.94 13.89 -10.63
C ASN A 69 12.85 13.55 -9.58
N PRO A 70 12.74 14.30 -8.47
CA PRO A 70 11.75 14.05 -7.41
C PRO A 70 10.29 14.01 -7.88
N PHE A 71 9.92 14.83 -8.86
CA PHE A 71 8.57 14.86 -9.40
C PHE A 71 8.27 13.61 -10.22
N VAL A 72 9.20 13.19 -11.07
CA VAL A 72 9.06 11.95 -11.87
C VAL A 72 8.95 10.75 -10.93
N ALA A 73 9.78 10.67 -9.90
CA ALA A 73 9.73 9.61 -8.90
C ALA A 73 8.36 9.53 -8.21
N LEU A 74 7.81 10.68 -7.79
CA LEU A 74 6.48 10.74 -7.18
C LEU A 74 5.38 10.28 -8.15
N LEU A 75 5.35 10.80 -9.38
CA LEU A 75 4.31 10.47 -10.35
C LEU A 75 4.41 9.01 -10.81
N ALA A 76 5.63 8.49 -10.98
CA ALA A 76 5.87 7.07 -11.24
C ALA A 76 5.34 6.20 -10.09
N GLY A 77 5.56 6.59 -8.84
CA GLY A 77 4.99 5.89 -7.68
C GLY A 77 3.45 5.85 -7.69
N VAL A 78 2.80 6.94 -8.12
CA VAL A 78 1.33 6.97 -8.31
C VAL A 78 0.91 5.96 -9.38
N LEU A 79 1.57 5.97 -10.54
CA LEU A 79 1.24 5.10 -11.68
C LEU A 79 1.47 3.63 -11.37
N VAL A 80 2.61 3.28 -10.77
CA VAL A 80 2.92 1.90 -10.40
C VAL A 80 1.87 1.38 -9.42
N THR A 81 1.56 2.11 -8.35
CA THR A 81 0.52 1.68 -7.42
C THR A 81 -0.86 1.65 -8.07
N MET A 82 -1.17 2.57 -8.99
CA MET A 82 -2.42 2.56 -9.72
C MET A 82 -2.55 1.37 -10.67
N VAL A 83 -1.48 0.93 -11.33
CA VAL A 83 -1.53 -0.28 -12.17
C VAL A 83 -1.61 -1.53 -11.30
N VAL A 84 -0.77 -1.61 -10.28
CA VAL A 84 -0.67 -2.78 -9.40
C VAL A 84 -1.86 -2.91 -8.45
N GLN A 85 -2.54 -1.80 -8.13
CA GLN A 85 -3.63 -1.73 -7.15
C GLN A 85 -3.25 -2.19 -5.72
N SER A 86 -1.95 -2.16 -5.40
CA SER A 86 -1.42 -2.53 -4.08
C SER A 86 -0.27 -1.60 -3.69
N SER A 87 -0.54 -0.69 -2.75
CA SER A 87 0.50 0.19 -2.24
C SER A 87 1.48 -0.52 -1.32
N SER A 88 1.04 -1.51 -0.54
CA SER A 88 1.92 -2.39 0.23
C SER A 88 2.95 -3.10 -0.65
N PHE A 89 2.52 -3.62 -1.82
CA PHE A 89 3.44 -4.19 -2.82
C PHE A 89 4.41 -3.15 -3.34
N THR A 90 3.90 -1.99 -3.77
CA THR A 90 4.71 -0.95 -4.40
C THR A 90 5.73 -0.37 -3.42
N SER A 91 5.35 -0.14 -2.16
CA SER A 91 6.28 0.32 -1.13
C SER A 91 7.30 -0.74 -0.74
N ALA A 92 6.95 -2.02 -0.74
CA ALA A 92 7.93 -3.10 -0.53
C ALA A 92 8.92 -3.19 -1.68
N LEU A 93 8.43 -3.11 -2.93
CA LEU A 93 9.25 -3.04 -4.14
C LEU A 93 10.26 -1.87 -4.07
N ILE A 94 9.81 -0.67 -3.72
CA ILE A 94 10.69 0.51 -3.57
C ILE A 94 11.77 0.27 -2.52
N VAL A 95 11.41 -0.28 -1.36
CA VAL A 95 12.36 -0.59 -0.28
C VAL A 95 13.37 -1.65 -0.73
N THR A 96 12.93 -2.68 -1.44
CA THR A 96 13.81 -3.73 -1.98
C THR A 96 14.76 -3.18 -3.04
N LEU A 97 14.29 -2.31 -3.94
CA LEU A 97 15.12 -1.64 -4.94
C LEU A 97 16.24 -0.82 -4.30
N VAL A 98 15.96 -0.16 -3.17
CA VAL A 98 16.97 0.57 -2.40
C VAL A 98 17.93 -0.39 -1.71
N ALA A 99 17.42 -1.48 -1.14
CA ALA A 99 18.26 -2.50 -0.50
C ALA A 99 19.21 -3.20 -1.49
N SER A 100 18.82 -3.36 -2.75
CA SER A 100 19.68 -3.90 -3.82
C SER A 100 20.63 -2.87 -4.42
N GLY A 101 20.52 -1.58 -4.06
CA GLY A 101 21.31 -0.50 -4.64
C GLY A 101 20.86 -0.03 -6.02
N GLU A 102 19.72 -0.54 -6.50
CA GLU A 102 19.15 -0.20 -7.81
C GLU A 102 18.39 1.13 -7.77
N MET A 103 17.94 1.57 -6.60
CA MET A 103 17.24 2.85 -6.45
C MET A 103 17.89 3.68 -5.35
N THR A 104 18.16 4.94 -5.65
CA THR A 104 18.74 5.85 -4.65
C THR A 104 17.73 6.16 -3.55
N LEU A 105 18.24 6.44 -2.35
CA LEU A 105 17.43 6.90 -1.22
C LEU A 105 16.60 8.14 -1.60
N GLY A 106 17.20 9.09 -2.32
CA GLY A 106 16.55 10.32 -2.76
C GLY A 106 15.32 10.05 -3.64
N THR A 107 15.46 9.21 -4.66
CA THR A 107 14.34 8.83 -5.54
C THR A 107 13.26 8.04 -4.78
N ALA A 108 13.67 7.10 -3.92
CA ALA A 108 12.77 6.20 -3.20
C ALA A 108 11.81 6.93 -2.26
N VAL A 109 12.29 7.97 -1.57
CA VAL A 109 11.49 8.80 -0.67
C VAL A 109 10.31 9.43 -1.39
N PHE A 110 10.54 10.04 -2.57
CA PHE A 110 9.47 10.65 -3.36
C PHE A 110 8.56 9.60 -4.02
N ALA A 111 9.13 8.47 -4.46
CA ALA A 111 8.34 7.36 -4.99
C ALA A 111 7.38 6.77 -3.94
N ILE A 112 7.79 6.67 -2.67
CA ILE A 112 6.90 6.22 -1.58
C ILE A 112 5.73 7.18 -1.35
N MET A 113 5.97 8.50 -1.44
CA MET A 113 4.88 9.48 -1.38
C MET A 113 3.85 9.25 -2.49
N GLY A 114 4.35 9.00 -3.71
CA GLY A 114 3.53 8.64 -4.86
C GLY A 114 2.75 7.34 -4.65
N ALA A 115 3.41 6.31 -4.14
CA ALA A 115 2.79 5.03 -3.85
C ALA A 115 1.66 5.18 -2.82
N ASN A 116 1.80 6.07 -1.85
CA ASN A 116 0.76 6.35 -0.87
C ASN A 116 -0.45 7.04 -1.49
N ILE A 117 -0.26 8.01 -2.40
CA ILE A 117 -1.35 8.58 -3.20
C ILE A 117 -2.07 7.49 -3.99
N GLY A 118 -1.35 6.61 -4.69
CA GLY A 118 -1.96 5.57 -5.53
C GLY A 118 -2.86 4.58 -4.79
N THR A 119 -2.66 4.37 -3.47
CA THR A 119 -3.49 3.49 -2.62
C THR A 119 -4.99 3.77 -2.76
N ALA A 120 -5.35 5.03 -3.00
CA ALA A 120 -6.71 5.53 -3.08
C ALA A 120 -7.57 4.93 -4.21
N VAL A 121 -6.93 4.48 -5.29
CA VAL A 121 -7.62 4.05 -6.52
C VAL A 121 -8.63 2.94 -6.23
N THR A 122 -8.26 1.98 -5.39
CA THR A 122 -9.12 0.85 -5.05
C THR A 122 -10.40 1.29 -4.35
N GLY A 123 -10.31 2.28 -3.45
CA GLY A 123 -11.46 2.82 -2.73
C GLY A 123 -12.45 3.50 -3.67
N VAL A 124 -11.93 4.24 -4.66
CA VAL A 124 -12.74 4.86 -5.73
C VAL A 124 -13.44 3.80 -6.58
N ILE A 125 -12.75 2.75 -7.00
CA ILE A 125 -13.33 1.64 -7.77
C ILE A 125 -14.45 0.94 -6.97
N VAL A 126 -14.21 0.64 -5.69
CA VAL A 126 -15.23 0.04 -4.82
C VAL A 126 -16.43 0.97 -4.61
N ALA A 127 -16.20 2.28 -4.54
CA ALA A 127 -17.29 3.24 -4.48
C ALA A 127 -18.13 3.24 -5.76
N LEU A 128 -17.51 3.13 -6.95
CA LEU A 128 -18.20 3.04 -8.23
C LEU A 128 -19.13 1.82 -8.32
N ALA A 129 -18.83 0.72 -7.63
CA ALA A 129 -19.74 -0.43 -7.56
C ALA A 129 -21.12 -0.08 -6.96
N ASN A 130 -21.21 0.99 -6.16
CA ASN A 130 -22.46 1.47 -5.55
C ASN A 130 -23.19 2.52 -6.41
N MET A 131 -22.72 2.84 -7.63
CA MET A 131 -23.22 3.94 -8.45
C MET A 131 -24.71 3.88 -8.80
N ARG A 132 -25.31 2.69 -8.75
CA ARG A 132 -26.76 2.49 -9.01
C ARG A 132 -27.65 3.20 -7.99
N ILE A 133 -27.21 3.32 -6.74
CA ILE A 133 -27.97 3.97 -5.67
C ILE A 133 -27.28 5.28 -5.28
N ARG A 134 -27.77 6.41 -5.80
CA ARG A 134 -27.14 7.74 -5.63
C ARG A 134 -26.76 8.08 -4.19
N ARG A 135 -27.63 7.77 -3.22
CA ARG A 135 -27.36 8.04 -1.78
C ARG A 135 -26.17 7.24 -1.27
N ASN A 136 -26.11 5.95 -1.59
CA ASN A 136 -25.05 5.04 -1.16
C ASN A 136 -23.76 5.39 -1.90
N PHE A 137 -23.84 5.59 -3.21
CA PHE A 137 -22.72 6.04 -4.04
C PHE A 137 -22.06 7.29 -3.48
N ARG A 138 -22.84 8.35 -3.22
CA ARG A 138 -22.32 9.60 -2.66
C ARG A 138 -21.55 9.37 -1.36
N ARG A 139 -22.08 8.53 -0.47
CA ARG A 139 -21.46 8.24 0.83
C ARG A 139 -20.20 7.38 0.68
N SER A 140 -20.25 6.32 -0.11
CA SER A 140 -19.09 5.48 -0.42
C SER A 140 -17.97 6.27 -1.10
N PHE A 141 -18.32 7.08 -2.09
CA PHE A 141 -17.34 7.88 -2.81
C PHE A 141 -16.74 8.97 -1.90
N THR A 142 -17.56 9.62 -1.05
CA THR A 142 -17.03 10.54 -0.01
C THR A 142 -16.07 9.82 0.93
N ALA A 143 -16.37 8.57 1.32
CA ALA A 143 -15.52 7.77 2.19
C ALA A 143 -14.18 7.42 1.53
N ALA A 144 -14.20 7.03 0.25
CA ALA A 144 -12.98 6.83 -0.54
C ALA A 144 -12.15 8.12 -0.57
N LEU A 145 -12.76 9.25 -0.98
CA LEU A 145 -12.08 10.54 -1.06
C LEU A 145 -11.47 11.04 0.27
N LEU A 146 -11.96 10.59 1.43
CA LEU A 146 -11.33 10.93 2.72
C LEU A 146 -9.95 10.31 2.87
N HIS A 147 -9.77 9.10 2.33
CA HIS A 147 -8.47 8.45 2.22
C HIS A 147 -7.59 9.24 1.23
N ASP A 148 -8.13 9.52 0.05
CA ASP A 148 -7.40 10.15 -1.06
C ASP A 148 -6.91 11.56 -0.71
N PHE A 149 -7.82 12.42 -0.24
CA PHE A 149 -7.46 13.79 0.12
C PHE A 149 -6.52 13.83 1.32
N PHE A 150 -6.59 12.89 2.26
CA PHE A 150 -5.58 12.81 3.31
C PHE A 150 -4.17 12.58 2.73
N ASN A 151 -4.03 11.62 1.81
CA ASN A 151 -2.73 11.32 1.19
C ASN A 151 -2.26 12.47 0.29
N ILE A 152 -3.13 12.99 -0.58
CA ILE A 152 -2.81 14.11 -1.49
C ILE A 152 -2.41 15.35 -0.70
N LEU A 153 -3.16 15.72 0.35
CA LEU A 153 -2.82 16.88 1.17
C LEU A 153 -1.53 16.68 1.96
N THR A 154 -1.25 15.46 2.43
CA THR A 154 0.02 15.15 3.10
C THR A 154 1.18 15.26 2.14
N VAL A 155 1.08 14.73 0.91
CA VAL A 155 2.11 14.94 -0.12
C VAL A 155 2.27 16.41 -0.46
N ALA A 156 1.18 17.13 -0.70
CA ALA A 156 1.22 18.56 -1.04
C ALA A 156 1.95 19.41 0.02
N LEU A 157 2.00 18.94 1.27
CA LEU A 157 2.74 19.57 2.36
C LEU A 157 4.17 19.03 2.48
N VAL A 158 4.35 17.72 2.56
CA VAL A 158 5.63 17.09 2.88
C VAL A 158 6.59 17.12 1.70
N PHE A 159 6.10 16.93 0.47
CA PHE A 159 6.93 16.96 -0.74
C PHE A 159 7.76 18.25 -0.88
N PRO A 160 7.16 19.47 -0.88
CA PRO A 160 7.95 20.68 -1.04
C PRO A 160 8.89 20.92 0.14
N LEU A 161 8.49 20.57 1.37
CA LEU A 161 9.36 20.68 2.54
C LEU A 161 10.58 19.76 2.42
N GLU A 162 10.35 18.51 2.03
CA GLU A 162 11.41 17.52 1.84
C GLU A 162 12.35 17.94 0.72
N TRP A 163 11.81 18.32 -0.44
CA TRP A 163 12.62 18.73 -1.58
C TRP A 163 13.42 20.01 -1.30
N LEU A 164 12.77 21.07 -0.83
CA LEU A 164 13.45 22.35 -0.55
C LEU A 164 14.50 22.21 0.54
N SER A 165 14.19 21.51 1.63
CA SER A 165 15.19 21.33 2.70
C SER A 165 16.37 20.46 2.28
N GLY A 166 16.20 19.56 1.30
CA GLY A 166 17.28 18.78 0.70
C GLY A 166 18.22 19.64 -0.15
N LEU A 167 17.67 20.60 -0.92
CA LEU A 167 18.47 21.50 -1.76
C LEU A 167 19.49 22.35 -0.97
N PHE A 168 19.17 22.68 0.28
CA PHE A 168 20.00 23.55 1.12
C PHE A 168 20.88 22.79 2.12
N HIS A 169 20.84 21.46 2.13
CA HIS A 169 21.58 20.65 3.09
C HIS A 169 22.72 19.88 2.44
N ALA A 170 23.84 19.74 3.15
CA ALA A 170 25.07 19.16 2.60
C ALA A 170 24.94 17.69 2.16
N SER A 171 24.00 16.93 2.73
CA SER A 171 23.73 15.55 2.31
C SER A 171 22.78 15.43 1.10
N GLY A 172 22.20 16.55 0.63
CA GLY A 172 21.17 16.53 -0.43
C GLY A 172 19.81 15.96 0.02
N HIS A 173 19.67 15.55 1.28
CA HIS A 173 18.46 14.93 1.82
C HIS A 173 17.65 15.91 2.67
N GLY A 174 16.33 15.87 2.52
CA GLY A 174 15.42 16.74 3.25
C GLY A 174 15.27 16.37 4.72
N ILE A 175 14.51 17.20 5.43
CA ILE A 175 14.35 17.10 6.89
C ILE A 175 13.74 15.77 7.35
N PHE A 176 12.78 15.22 6.61
CA PHE A 176 12.13 13.97 6.99
C PHE A 176 13.01 12.77 6.68
N THR A 177 13.75 12.78 5.57
CA THR A 177 14.74 11.74 5.26
C THR A 177 15.87 11.72 6.28
N ARG A 178 16.35 12.89 6.71
CA ARG A 178 17.38 12.98 7.76
C ARG A 178 16.90 12.48 9.11
N LEU A 179 15.66 12.81 9.49
CA LEU A 179 15.05 12.27 10.71
C LEU A 179 14.91 10.73 10.62
N ALA A 180 14.48 10.22 9.47
CA ALA A 180 14.37 8.79 9.24
C ALA A 180 15.73 8.08 9.28
N GLY A 181 16.77 8.71 8.69
CA GLY A 181 18.14 8.20 8.69
C GLY A 181 18.71 8.15 10.10
N TRP A 182 18.55 9.24 10.87
CA TRP A 182 18.95 9.26 12.28
C TRP A 182 18.27 8.15 13.10
N LEU A 183 16.98 7.90 12.87
CA LEU A 183 16.29 6.78 13.52
C LEU A 183 16.81 5.41 13.04
N ALA A 184 17.17 5.28 11.75
CA ALA A 184 17.76 4.05 11.21
C ALA A 184 19.15 3.78 11.81
N ASP A 185 19.96 4.82 12.01
CA ASP A 185 21.29 4.72 12.62
C ASP A 185 21.20 4.26 14.07
N LEU A 186 20.17 4.67 14.81
CA LEU A 186 19.91 4.18 16.16
C LEU A 186 19.59 2.68 16.21
N ILE A 187 19.10 2.09 15.11
CA ILE A 187 18.86 0.64 14.99
C ILE A 187 20.20 -0.08 14.76
N GLY A 188 21.24 0.61 14.28
CA GLY A 188 22.59 0.07 14.09
C GLY A 188 22.70 -0.88 12.90
N LEU A 189 21.97 -0.61 11.81
CA LEU A 189 22.07 -1.39 10.58
C LEU A 189 23.29 -0.99 9.75
N GLU A 190 23.87 -1.94 9.02
CA GLU A 190 25.00 -1.67 8.13
C GLU A 190 24.57 -0.86 6.89
N GLU A 191 25.50 -0.09 6.34
CA GLU A 191 25.31 0.66 5.09
C GLU A 191 25.23 -0.24 3.86
N VAL A 192 25.76 -1.47 3.95
CA VAL A 192 25.82 -2.45 2.86
C VAL A 192 25.09 -3.73 3.26
N ALA A 193 24.39 -4.35 2.31
CA ALA A 193 23.63 -5.58 2.56
C ALA A 193 24.54 -6.72 3.04
N GLN A 194 24.31 -7.20 4.27
CA GLN A 194 25.04 -8.36 4.79
C GLN A 194 24.77 -9.62 3.95
N PRO A 195 25.82 -10.34 3.53
CA PRO A 195 25.66 -11.62 2.82
C PRO A 195 24.90 -12.70 3.61
N ASN A 196 24.94 -12.64 4.96
CA ASN A 196 24.47 -13.71 5.85
C ASN A 196 23.28 -13.32 6.75
N SER A 197 22.41 -12.40 6.33
CA SER A 197 21.23 -12.07 7.14
C SER A 197 20.37 -13.33 7.40
N PRO A 198 19.78 -13.53 8.60
CA PRO A 198 18.97 -14.71 8.89
C PRO A 198 17.85 -14.93 7.88
N ILE A 199 17.25 -13.86 7.38
CA ILE A 199 16.19 -13.90 6.37
C ILE A 199 16.77 -14.36 5.03
N LYS A 200 17.94 -13.87 4.62
CA LYS A 200 18.61 -14.31 3.40
C LYS A 200 18.99 -15.78 3.46
N VAL A 201 19.45 -16.29 4.60
CA VAL A 201 19.74 -17.72 4.80
C VAL A 201 18.47 -18.57 4.67
N ILE A 202 17.38 -18.19 5.33
CA ILE A 202 16.11 -18.93 5.31
C ILE A 202 15.48 -18.94 3.90
N THR A 203 15.69 -17.89 3.13
CA THR A 203 15.11 -17.71 1.78
C THR A 203 16.02 -18.18 0.64
N ALA A 204 17.30 -18.43 0.90
CA ALA A 204 18.29 -18.85 -0.10
C ALA A 204 17.82 -20.00 -1.00
N PRO A 205 17.18 -21.08 -0.50
CA PRO A 205 16.74 -22.16 -1.37
C PRO A 205 15.75 -21.73 -2.47
N VAL A 206 14.94 -20.70 -2.22
CA VAL A 206 13.99 -20.16 -3.20
C VAL A 206 14.70 -19.27 -4.21
N VAL A 207 15.70 -18.50 -3.75
CA VAL A 207 16.55 -17.66 -4.61
C VAL A 207 17.36 -18.54 -5.56
N ASP A 208 18.05 -19.56 -5.03
CA ASP A 208 18.86 -20.49 -5.81
C ASP A 208 18.02 -21.25 -6.85
N ALA A 209 16.79 -21.64 -6.49
CA ALA A 209 15.86 -22.27 -7.43
C ALA A 209 15.43 -21.33 -8.56
N ALA A 210 15.19 -20.05 -8.25
CA ALA A 210 14.85 -19.05 -9.25
C ALA A 210 16.05 -18.73 -10.17
N ASP A 211 17.25 -18.61 -9.63
CA ASP A 211 18.48 -18.38 -10.39
C ASP A 211 18.80 -19.56 -11.30
N TRP A 212 18.64 -20.79 -10.80
CA TRP A 212 18.79 -22.01 -11.60
C TRP A 212 17.81 -22.05 -12.77
N LEU A 213 16.53 -21.75 -12.53
CA LEU A 213 15.52 -21.63 -13.59
C LEU A 213 15.89 -20.54 -14.60
N GLY A 214 16.36 -19.39 -14.11
CA GLY A 214 16.80 -18.28 -14.94
C GLY A 214 17.92 -18.67 -15.90
N GLY A 215 18.96 -19.32 -15.37
CA GLY A 215 20.11 -19.79 -16.15
C GLY A 215 19.78 -20.94 -17.10
N ALA A 216 18.78 -21.77 -16.77
CA ALA A 216 18.32 -22.85 -17.63
C ALA A 216 17.51 -22.35 -18.84
N LEU A 217 16.76 -21.26 -18.68
CA LEU A 217 15.81 -20.78 -19.68
C LEU A 217 16.35 -19.65 -20.56
N MET A 218 17.19 -18.77 -20.03
CA MET A 218 17.60 -17.55 -20.73
C MET A 218 19.10 -17.55 -21.08
N PRO A 219 19.46 -17.43 -22.37
CA PRO A 219 20.84 -17.21 -22.76
C PRO A 219 21.22 -15.74 -22.53
N GLY A 220 22.02 -15.47 -21.50
CA GLY A 220 22.63 -14.15 -21.25
C GLY A 220 22.27 -13.56 -19.88
N ALA A 221 23.27 -12.93 -19.24
CA ALA A 221 23.17 -12.45 -17.85
C ALA A 221 22.03 -11.44 -17.63
N ALA A 222 21.82 -10.51 -18.57
CA ALA A 222 20.74 -9.55 -18.49
C ALA A 222 19.36 -10.21 -18.62
N ALA A 223 19.18 -11.12 -19.59
CA ALA A 223 17.92 -11.83 -19.79
C ALA A 223 17.59 -12.76 -18.61
N GLN A 224 18.60 -13.43 -18.05
CA GLN A 224 18.48 -14.20 -16.81
C GLN A 224 18.03 -13.31 -15.64
N GLY A 225 18.73 -12.19 -15.40
CA GLY A 225 18.40 -11.27 -14.32
C GLY A 225 16.96 -10.74 -14.42
N LEU A 226 16.52 -10.36 -15.63
CA LEU A 226 15.16 -9.90 -15.86
C LEU A 226 14.11 -10.99 -15.63
N LEU A 227 14.38 -12.23 -16.04
CA LEU A 227 13.48 -13.36 -15.80
C LEU A 227 13.37 -13.66 -14.29
N VAL A 228 14.50 -13.71 -13.58
CA VAL A 228 14.54 -13.92 -12.13
C VAL A 228 13.80 -12.79 -11.40
N ALA A 229 14.01 -11.54 -11.80
CA ALA A 229 13.26 -10.39 -11.27
C ALA A 229 11.75 -10.54 -11.52
N GLY A 230 11.35 -10.98 -12.71
CA GLY A 230 9.96 -11.27 -13.06
C GLY A 230 9.36 -12.40 -12.21
N ILE A 231 10.11 -13.47 -11.94
CA ILE A 231 9.72 -14.56 -11.04
C ILE A 231 9.52 -14.02 -9.62
N GLY A 232 10.46 -13.23 -9.11
CA GLY A 232 10.36 -12.60 -7.79
C GLY A 232 9.15 -11.68 -7.68
N LEU A 233 8.88 -10.87 -8.70
CA LEU A 233 7.71 -9.99 -8.76
C LEU A 233 6.39 -10.78 -8.75
N LEU A 234 6.31 -11.86 -9.53
CA LEU A 234 5.15 -12.74 -9.58
C LEU A 234 4.93 -13.46 -8.24
N LEU A 235 5.98 -14.04 -7.67
CA LEU A 235 5.94 -14.68 -6.35
C LEU A 235 5.50 -13.70 -5.27
N MET A 236 5.98 -12.45 -5.32
CA MET A 236 5.60 -11.40 -4.39
C MET A 236 4.11 -11.09 -4.52
N PHE A 237 3.59 -10.94 -5.73
CA PHE A 237 2.18 -10.71 -5.98
C PHE A 237 1.31 -11.88 -5.48
N VAL A 238 1.70 -13.13 -5.77
CA VAL A 238 1.01 -14.34 -5.33
C VAL A 238 1.02 -14.46 -3.80
N ALA A 239 2.16 -14.22 -3.16
CA ALA A 239 2.30 -14.25 -1.70
C ALA A 239 1.36 -13.21 -1.04
N LEU A 240 1.28 -12.00 -1.59
CA LEU A 240 0.34 -10.98 -1.11
C LEU A 240 -1.11 -11.42 -1.27
N VAL A 241 -1.49 -11.99 -2.42
CA VAL A 241 -2.87 -12.48 -2.65
C VAL A 241 -3.24 -13.56 -1.64
N PHE A 242 -2.35 -14.51 -1.37
CA PHE A 242 -2.61 -15.56 -0.39
C PHE A 242 -2.68 -15.04 1.04
N MET A 243 -1.81 -14.09 1.40
CA MET A 243 -1.87 -13.39 2.67
C MET A 243 -3.24 -12.70 2.86
N VAL A 244 -3.69 -11.97 1.83
CA VAL A 244 -5.01 -11.34 1.75
C VAL A 244 -6.16 -12.34 1.95
N GLN A 245 -6.11 -13.50 1.28
CA GLN A 245 -7.18 -14.50 1.35
C GLN A 245 -7.30 -15.15 2.74
N ASN A 246 -6.16 -15.45 3.39
CA ASN A 246 -6.15 -15.99 4.76
C ASN A 246 -6.83 -15.06 5.76
N LEU A 247 -6.63 -13.75 5.58
CA LEU A 247 -7.11 -12.71 6.47
C LEU A 247 -8.58 -12.37 6.23
N ARG A 248 -9.04 -12.43 4.96
CA ARG A 248 -10.44 -12.19 4.59
C ARG A 248 -11.41 -13.11 5.33
N GLY A 249 -11.07 -14.40 5.47
CA GLY A 249 -11.91 -15.37 6.17
C GLY A 249 -11.94 -15.20 7.70
N ALA A 250 -10.88 -14.66 8.31
CA ALA A 250 -10.76 -14.49 9.77
C ALA A 250 -11.30 -13.15 10.26
N LEU A 251 -11.02 -12.05 9.55
CA LEU A 251 -11.45 -10.71 9.92
C LEU A 251 -12.93 -10.45 9.61
N LEU A 252 -13.46 -10.85 8.45
CA LEU A 252 -14.85 -10.57 8.11
C LEU A 252 -15.84 -11.14 9.13
N ARG A 253 -15.56 -12.34 9.65
CA ARG A 253 -16.40 -13.00 10.68
C ARG A 253 -16.35 -12.33 12.05
N HIS A 254 -15.21 -11.77 12.45
CA HIS A 254 -15.13 -10.98 13.70
C HIS A 254 -15.66 -9.56 13.51
N MET A 255 -15.58 -8.99 12.30
CA MET A 255 -15.99 -7.61 12.01
C MET A 255 -17.52 -7.42 11.90
N ASP A 256 -18.29 -8.46 11.55
CA ASP A 256 -19.75 -8.35 11.42
C ASP A 256 -20.48 -8.00 12.73
N GLY A 257 -19.94 -8.41 13.89
CA GLY A 257 -20.49 -8.06 15.22
C GLY A 257 -19.81 -6.87 15.91
N LEU A 258 -18.51 -6.69 15.70
CA LEU A 258 -17.69 -5.69 16.39
C LEU A 258 -17.89 -4.26 15.88
N PHE A 259 -18.29 -4.08 14.61
CA PHE A 259 -18.57 -2.76 14.02
C PHE A 259 -19.80 -2.06 14.61
N ARG A 260 -20.80 -2.82 15.08
CA ARG A 260 -22.07 -2.26 15.58
C ARG A 260 -22.03 -1.77 17.03
N THR A 261 -21.14 -2.29 17.87
CA THR A 261 -21.31 -2.13 19.33
C THR A 261 -20.21 -1.29 20.02
N TYR A 262 -18.93 -1.36 19.57
CA TYR A 262 -17.80 -0.81 20.35
C TYR A 262 -16.76 0.05 19.60
N PHE A 263 -16.45 -0.22 18.33
CA PHE A 263 -15.20 0.28 17.73
C PHE A 263 -15.20 1.74 17.22
N PHE A 264 -16.34 2.30 16.81
CA PHE A 264 -16.40 3.67 16.24
C PHE A 264 -16.97 4.72 17.20
N ARG A 265 -16.96 4.43 18.50
CA ARG A 265 -17.47 5.36 19.52
C ARG A 265 -16.61 6.62 19.61
N THR A 266 -15.28 6.52 19.47
CA THR A 266 -14.33 7.64 19.52
C THR A 266 -13.42 7.65 18.28
N ASP A 267 -12.85 8.81 17.95
CA ASP A 267 -11.92 8.94 16.82
C ASP A 267 -10.64 8.14 17.04
N LEU A 268 -10.12 8.14 18.28
CA LEU A 268 -8.93 7.36 18.63
C LEU A 268 -9.13 5.85 18.42
N ARG A 269 -10.31 5.31 18.78
CA ARG A 269 -10.62 3.90 18.52
C ARG A 269 -10.75 3.63 17.03
N ALA A 270 -11.39 4.51 16.27
CA ALA A 270 -11.48 4.37 14.81
C ALA A 270 -10.09 4.33 14.18
N TYR A 271 -9.17 5.22 14.61
CA TYR A 271 -7.78 5.22 14.20
C TYR A 271 -7.05 3.93 14.54
N GLY A 272 -7.11 3.51 15.81
CA GLY A 272 -6.46 2.27 16.26
C GLY A 272 -6.99 1.04 15.52
N VAL A 273 -8.29 0.99 15.22
CA VAL A 273 -8.89 -0.10 14.44
C VAL A 273 -8.38 -0.10 13.01
N GLY A 274 -8.33 1.06 12.35
CA GLY A 274 -7.79 1.16 10.99
C GLY A 274 -6.34 0.67 10.93
N LEU A 275 -5.53 1.11 11.89
CA LEU A 275 -4.13 0.70 12.05
C LEU A 275 -4.01 -0.80 12.25
N VAL A 276 -4.60 -1.34 13.31
CA VAL A 276 -4.49 -2.76 13.64
C VAL A 276 -5.09 -3.62 12.54
N SER A 277 -6.23 -3.23 11.95
CA SER A 277 -6.82 -3.98 10.84
C SER A 277 -5.86 -4.06 9.67
N THR A 278 -5.21 -2.94 9.30
CA THR A 278 -4.28 -2.94 8.16
C THR A 278 -2.98 -3.66 8.47
N VAL A 279 -2.44 -3.55 9.70
CA VAL A 279 -1.25 -4.31 10.12
C VAL A 279 -1.53 -5.81 10.12
N LEU A 280 -2.69 -6.23 10.62
CA LEU A 280 -3.05 -7.64 10.64
C LEU A 280 -3.31 -8.15 9.22
N VAL A 281 -4.05 -7.39 8.41
CA VAL A 281 -4.44 -7.77 7.05
C VAL A 281 -3.30 -7.62 6.04
N GLN A 282 -2.31 -6.78 6.34
CA GLN A 282 -1.20 -6.41 5.45
C GLN A 282 -1.65 -5.90 4.08
N SER A 283 -2.91 -5.46 3.96
CA SER A 283 -3.47 -4.89 2.73
C SER A 283 -4.40 -3.73 3.07
N SER A 284 -3.91 -2.53 2.75
CA SER A 284 -4.67 -1.29 2.83
C SER A 284 -5.91 -1.32 1.93
N THR A 285 -5.80 -1.98 0.77
CA THR A 285 -6.90 -2.20 -0.18
C THR A 285 -8.06 -2.92 0.49
N ILE A 286 -7.83 -4.02 1.22
CA ILE A 286 -8.93 -4.72 1.91
C ILE A 286 -9.54 -3.84 3.00
N THR A 287 -8.71 -3.25 3.85
CA THR A 287 -9.20 -2.42 4.96
C THR A 287 -10.07 -1.26 4.46
N SER A 288 -9.62 -0.58 3.41
CA SER A 288 -10.37 0.52 2.78
C SER A 288 -11.62 0.02 2.06
N SER A 289 -11.51 -1.08 1.31
CA SER A 289 -12.62 -1.71 0.57
C SER A 289 -13.74 -2.25 1.46
N LEU A 290 -13.50 -2.47 2.74
CA LEU A 290 -14.55 -2.78 3.71
C LEU A 290 -15.23 -1.54 4.25
N MET A 291 -14.45 -0.50 4.56
CA MET A 291 -15.00 0.73 5.11
C MET A 291 -15.84 1.51 4.09
N VAL A 292 -15.45 1.54 2.81
CA VAL A 292 -16.15 2.28 1.75
C VAL A 292 -17.62 1.82 1.56
N PRO A 293 -17.92 0.52 1.45
CA PRO A 293 -19.30 0.02 1.43
C PRO A 293 -20.06 0.28 2.73
N LEU A 294 -19.42 0.12 3.90
CA LEU A 294 -20.05 0.36 5.20
C LEU A 294 -20.46 1.82 5.39
N ALA A 295 -19.63 2.76 4.93
CA ALA A 295 -19.97 4.17 4.86
C ALA A 295 -21.11 4.43 3.87
N GLY A 296 -21.09 3.76 2.72
CA GLY A 296 -22.16 3.77 1.71
C GLY A 296 -23.52 3.40 2.27
N ALA A 297 -23.58 2.25 2.94
CA ALA A 297 -24.77 1.74 3.62
C ALA A 297 -25.21 2.62 4.81
N GLY A 298 -24.35 3.55 5.26
CA GLY A 298 -24.62 4.42 6.41
C GLY A 298 -24.42 3.75 7.76
N VAL A 299 -23.78 2.58 7.79
CA VAL A 299 -23.41 1.86 9.02
C VAL A 299 -22.36 2.66 9.79
N VAL A 300 -21.40 3.27 9.08
CA VAL A 300 -20.36 4.12 9.66
C VAL A 300 -20.59 5.58 9.28
N ARG A 301 -20.55 6.47 10.29
CA ARG A 301 -20.65 7.92 10.06
C ARG A 301 -19.38 8.42 9.36
N ILE A 302 -19.53 9.23 8.30
CA ILE A 302 -18.41 9.81 7.52
C ILE A 302 -17.33 10.47 8.40
N ARG A 303 -17.72 11.12 9.51
CA ARG A 303 -16.77 11.73 10.46
C ARG A 303 -15.81 10.71 11.11
N ARG A 304 -16.23 9.46 11.25
CA ARG A 304 -15.42 8.36 11.82
C ARG A 304 -14.64 7.58 10.76
N VAL A 305 -14.97 7.77 9.47
CA VAL A 305 -14.21 7.17 8.36
C VAL A 305 -12.82 7.78 8.27
N LEU A 306 -12.70 9.10 8.39
CA LEU A 306 -11.41 9.79 8.29
C LEU A 306 -10.35 9.30 9.29
N PRO A 307 -10.57 9.27 10.61
CA PRO A 307 -9.57 8.76 11.55
C PRO A 307 -9.26 7.28 11.30
N PHE A 308 -10.24 6.47 10.88
CA PHE A 308 -9.98 5.09 10.48
C PHE A 308 -9.05 5.00 9.27
N MET A 309 -9.26 5.83 8.24
CA MET A 309 -8.39 5.88 7.06
C MET A 309 -6.97 6.33 7.40
N MET A 310 -6.82 7.34 8.27
CA MET A 310 -5.51 7.77 8.78
C MET A 310 -4.77 6.62 9.48
N GLY A 311 -5.48 5.87 10.33
CA GLY A 311 -4.92 4.69 11.00
C GLY A 311 -4.53 3.60 10.00
N ALA A 312 -5.40 3.30 9.03
CA ALA A 312 -5.13 2.31 7.99
C ALA A 312 -3.91 2.66 7.14
N ASN A 313 -3.75 3.94 6.78
CA ASN A 313 -2.55 4.44 6.12
C ASN A 313 -1.28 4.22 6.95
N LEU A 314 -1.31 4.53 8.24
CA LEU A 314 -0.19 4.21 9.12
C LEU A 314 0.06 2.69 9.20
N GLY A 315 -0.97 1.86 9.23
CA GLY A 315 -0.79 0.41 9.25
C GLY A 315 -0.12 -0.15 7.99
N THR A 316 -0.26 0.52 6.84
CA THR A 316 0.34 0.13 5.55
C THR A 316 1.88 0.20 5.59
N THR A 317 2.43 1.08 6.42
CA THR A 317 3.89 1.31 6.50
C THR A 317 4.64 0.13 7.10
N ILE A 318 3.96 -0.75 7.86
CA ILE A 318 4.55 -1.97 8.38
C ILE A 318 5.09 -2.86 7.25
N THR A 319 4.44 -2.89 6.09
CA THR A 319 4.97 -3.68 4.95
C THR A 319 6.34 -3.16 4.50
N SER A 320 6.54 -1.83 4.46
CA SER A 320 7.85 -1.24 4.17
C SER A 320 8.90 -1.59 5.22
N VAL A 321 8.52 -1.55 6.51
CA VAL A 321 9.43 -1.91 7.60
C VAL A 321 9.81 -3.39 7.51
N LEU A 322 8.86 -4.27 7.25
CA LEU A 322 9.13 -5.70 7.05
C LEU A 322 10.06 -5.94 5.85
N ALA A 323 9.82 -5.25 4.72
CA ALA A 323 10.70 -5.33 3.56
C ALA A 323 12.14 -4.85 3.88
N ALA A 324 12.28 -3.77 4.64
CA ALA A 324 13.60 -3.28 5.07
C ALA A 324 14.29 -4.23 6.06
N THR A 325 13.54 -4.93 6.90
CA THR A 325 14.12 -5.97 7.77
C THR A 325 14.55 -7.21 7.00
N ALA A 326 13.89 -7.51 5.86
CA ALA A 326 14.22 -8.65 5.01
C ALA A 326 15.64 -8.53 4.42
N ASN A 327 16.00 -7.32 4.02
CA ASN A 327 17.33 -6.96 3.52
C ASN A 327 17.85 -5.75 4.33
N PRO A 328 18.45 -6.00 5.51
CA PRO A 328 18.78 -4.95 6.48
C PRO A 328 19.92 -4.07 5.99
N VAL A 329 19.56 -3.01 5.25
CA VAL A 329 20.44 -1.94 4.78
C VAL A 329 19.95 -0.62 5.36
N ALA A 330 20.85 0.22 5.84
CA ALA A 330 20.52 1.51 6.46
C ALA A 330 19.63 2.38 5.55
N ALA A 331 19.94 2.45 4.25
CA ALA A 331 19.15 3.19 3.27
C ALA A 331 17.71 2.65 3.12
N ALA A 332 17.54 1.32 3.05
CA ALA A 332 16.22 0.68 2.93
C ALA A 332 15.36 0.91 4.19
N MET A 333 15.99 0.81 5.38
CA MET A 333 15.33 1.14 6.64
C MET A 333 14.97 2.62 6.73
N THR A 334 15.84 3.52 6.26
CA THR A 334 15.56 4.95 6.17
C THR A 334 14.30 5.21 5.34
N VAL A 335 14.17 4.57 4.18
CA VAL A 335 12.96 4.67 3.32
C VAL A 335 11.71 4.14 4.04
N ALA A 336 11.81 3.02 4.75
CA ALA A 336 10.70 2.47 5.51
C ALA A 336 10.27 3.38 6.68
N LEU A 337 11.22 3.93 7.42
CA LEU A 337 10.96 4.87 8.52
C LEU A 337 10.46 6.21 8.01
N PHE A 338 10.95 6.67 6.85
CA PHE A 338 10.40 7.82 6.15
C PHE A 338 8.91 7.61 5.88
N HIS A 339 8.52 6.43 5.39
CA HIS A 339 7.12 6.10 5.13
C HIS A 339 6.26 6.17 6.42
N VAL A 340 6.78 5.69 7.54
CA VAL A 340 6.14 5.79 8.87
C VAL A 340 5.98 7.25 9.28
N ILE A 341 7.07 8.02 9.26
CA ILE A 341 7.10 9.44 9.63
C ILE A 341 6.13 10.24 8.76
N PHE A 342 6.14 10.05 7.44
CA PHE A 342 5.24 10.72 6.50
C PHE A 342 3.77 10.57 6.93
N ASN A 343 3.33 9.35 7.24
CA ASN A 343 1.94 9.08 7.63
C ASN A 343 1.61 9.59 9.05
N LEU A 344 2.57 9.54 9.97
CA LEU A 344 2.44 10.14 11.30
C LEU A 344 2.32 11.66 11.21
N THR A 345 3.15 12.33 10.41
CA THR A 345 3.09 13.77 10.18
C THR A 345 1.76 14.17 9.54
N GLY A 346 1.31 13.45 8.51
CA GLY A 346 0.00 13.66 7.92
C GLY A 346 -1.12 13.55 8.95
N THR A 347 -1.09 12.53 9.80
CA THR A 347 -2.07 12.36 10.88
C THR A 347 -2.00 13.52 11.89
N ALA A 348 -0.80 13.86 12.37
CA ALA A 348 -0.59 14.92 13.36
C ALA A 348 -1.10 16.29 12.90
N ILE A 349 -1.02 16.57 11.60
CA ILE A 349 -1.43 17.85 11.01
C ILE A 349 -2.91 17.83 10.60
N TRP A 350 -3.33 16.80 9.86
CA TRP A 350 -4.68 16.77 9.28
C TRP A 350 -5.75 16.29 10.26
N TYR A 351 -5.40 15.65 11.37
CA TYR A 351 -6.41 15.29 12.38
C TYR A 351 -6.95 16.52 13.16
N PRO A 352 -6.11 17.44 13.68
CA PRO A 352 -6.59 18.72 14.21
C PRO A 352 -7.29 19.57 13.14
N LEU A 353 -6.71 19.60 11.93
CA LEU A 353 -7.25 20.35 10.79
C LEU A 353 -8.29 19.58 9.96
N ARG A 354 -8.88 18.51 10.53
CA ARG A 354 -9.77 17.55 9.82
C ARG A 354 -10.95 18.18 9.09
N ARG A 355 -11.32 19.41 9.42
CA ARG A 355 -12.35 20.17 8.70
C ARG A 355 -12.00 20.34 7.22
N ILE A 356 -10.72 20.45 6.86
CA ILE A 356 -10.25 20.61 5.48
C ILE A 356 -10.52 19.33 4.66
N PRO A 357 -9.92 18.17 4.96
CA PRO A 357 -10.17 16.93 4.19
C PRO A 357 -11.65 16.54 4.21
N LEU A 358 -12.36 16.71 5.34
CA LEU A 358 -13.80 16.44 5.42
C LEU A 358 -14.62 17.31 4.46
N ARG A 359 -14.33 18.61 4.38
CA ARG A 359 -15.08 19.54 3.51
C ARG A 359 -14.81 19.25 2.04
N VAL A 360 -13.56 19.08 1.66
CA VAL A 360 -13.18 18.84 0.25
C VAL A 360 -13.74 17.50 -0.23
N ALA A 361 -13.57 16.43 0.57
CA ALA A 361 -14.13 15.11 0.24
C ALA A 361 -15.67 15.14 0.15
N THR A 362 -16.35 15.81 1.09
CA THR A 362 -17.83 15.91 1.06
C THR A 362 -18.33 16.79 -0.09
N TRP A 363 -17.60 17.86 -0.43
CA TRP A 363 -17.92 18.69 -1.58
C TRP A 363 -17.81 17.92 -2.89
N TYR A 364 -16.66 17.28 -3.14
CA TYR A 364 -16.45 16.52 -4.35
C TYR A 364 -17.34 15.27 -4.39
N GLY A 365 -17.55 14.61 -3.25
CA GLY A 365 -18.50 13.51 -3.10
C GLY A 365 -19.94 13.90 -3.48
N ARG A 366 -20.39 15.10 -3.11
CA ARG A 366 -21.70 15.64 -3.54
C ARG A 366 -21.76 15.87 -5.05
N LEU A 367 -20.66 16.33 -5.65
CA LEU A 367 -20.58 16.55 -7.09
C LEU A 367 -20.72 15.22 -7.87
N ALA A 368 -19.95 14.20 -7.47
CA ALA A 368 -20.07 12.85 -8.01
C ALA A 368 -21.45 12.23 -7.77
N GLY A 369 -22.05 12.45 -6.59
CA GLY A 369 -23.40 11.98 -6.29
C GLY A 369 -24.50 12.62 -7.15
N LYS A 370 -24.26 13.82 -7.71
CA LYS A 370 -25.15 14.45 -8.69
C LYS A 370 -24.96 13.86 -10.08
N GLN A 371 -23.70 13.67 -10.50
CA GLN A 371 -23.34 13.15 -11.80
C GLN A 371 -22.10 12.24 -11.70
N THR A 372 -22.26 10.98 -12.10
CA THR A 372 -21.20 9.99 -11.90
C THR A 372 -19.92 10.25 -12.71
N ARG A 373 -20.00 11.06 -13.78
CA ARG A 373 -18.83 11.48 -14.57
C ARG A 373 -17.73 12.09 -13.70
N TYR A 374 -18.07 12.79 -12.63
CA TYR A 374 -17.07 13.38 -11.75
C TYR A 374 -16.25 12.34 -10.99
N ALA A 375 -16.79 11.14 -10.74
CA ALA A 375 -15.98 10.06 -10.16
C ALA A 375 -14.96 9.51 -11.16
N PHE A 376 -15.33 9.37 -12.44
CA PHE A 376 -14.39 8.99 -13.50
C PHE A 376 -13.36 10.09 -13.77
N LEU A 377 -13.76 11.36 -13.74
CA LEU A 377 -12.83 12.50 -13.86
C LEU A 377 -11.83 12.51 -12.71
N PHE A 378 -12.24 12.21 -11.48
CA PHE A 378 -11.30 12.07 -10.37
C PHE A 378 -10.34 10.90 -10.60
N LEU A 379 -10.89 9.72 -10.89
CA LEU A 379 -10.12 8.49 -11.08
C LEU A 379 -9.07 8.63 -12.20
N LEU A 380 -9.51 9.03 -13.39
CA LEU A 380 -8.62 9.18 -14.54
C LEU A 380 -7.77 10.43 -14.43
N GLY A 381 -8.33 11.54 -13.93
CA GLY A 381 -7.59 12.79 -13.79
C GLY A 381 -6.44 12.68 -12.81
N VAL A 382 -6.72 12.26 -11.57
CA VAL A 382 -5.74 12.25 -10.47
C VAL A 382 -4.73 11.13 -10.61
N PHE A 383 -5.15 9.93 -11.02
CA PHE A 383 -4.28 8.76 -10.98
C PHE A 383 -3.69 8.35 -12.33
N LEU A 384 -4.13 8.93 -13.45
CA LEU A 384 -3.60 8.62 -14.78
C LEU A 384 -3.10 9.86 -15.52
N VAL A 385 -4.00 10.82 -15.77
CA VAL A 385 -3.71 11.98 -16.62
C VAL A 385 -2.69 12.90 -15.97
N ILE A 386 -2.87 13.29 -14.71
CA ILE A 386 -1.92 14.15 -13.99
C ILE A 386 -0.53 13.50 -13.92
N PRO A 387 -0.37 12.22 -13.53
CA PRO A 387 0.92 11.56 -13.57
C PRO A 387 1.56 11.47 -14.95
N LEU A 388 0.83 11.02 -15.98
CA LEU A 388 1.39 10.88 -17.34
C LEU A 388 1.79 12.22 -17.94
N VAL A 389 0.90 13.22 -17.85
CA VAL A 389 1.18 14.57 -18.36
C VAL A 389 2.31 15.23 -17.56
N GLY A 390 2.34 15.05 -16.23
CA GLY A 390 3.40 15.59 -15.39
C GLY A 390 4.77 14.99 -15.70
N ILE A 391 4.85 13.68 -15.95
CA ILE A 391 6.10 13.03 -16.39
C ILE A 391 6.51 13.58 -17.77
N ALA A 392 5.62 13.52 -18.76
CA ALA A 392 5.92 13.98 -20.12
C ALA A 392 6.33 15.47 -20.17
N ALA A 393 5.67 16.33 -19.38
CA ALA A 393 6.03 17.75 -19.28
C ALA A 393 7.40 17.96 -18.61
N THR A 394 7.73 17.14 -17.60
CA THR A 394 9.04 17.20 -16.93
C THR A 394 10.14 16.73 -17.88
N GLU A 395 9.93 15.64 -18.60
CA GLU A 395 10.86 15.15 -19.62
C GLU A 395 11.08 16.18 -20.73
N LEU A 396 10.01 16.78 -21.24
CA LEU A 396 10.11 17.84 -22.23
C LEU A 396 10.93 19.02 -21.69
N PHE A 397 10.68 19.46 -20.46
CA PHE A 397 11.41 20.57 -19.85
C PHE A 397 12.90 20.27 -19.66
N ILE A 398 13.25 19.02 -19.29
CA ILE A 398 14.64 18.58 -19.16
C ILE A 398 15.31 18.53 -20.54
N SER A 399 14.63 18.00 -21.57
CA SER A 399 15.18 17.90 -22.92
C SER A 399 15.45 19.25 -23.62
N LEU A 400 14.82 20.32 -23.12
CA LEU A 400 14.96 21.68 -23.63
C LEU A 400 16.05 22.50 -22.91
N ARG A 401 16.67 21.95 -21.86
CA ARG A 401 17.84 22.53 -21.17
C ARG A 401 19.11 21.82 -21.61
#